data_AF-X0J0H5-F1
#
_entry.id   AF-X0J0H5-F1
#
_cell.length_a   1.000
_cell.length_b   1.000
_cell.length_c   1.000
_cell.angle_alpha   90.00
_cell.angle_beta   90.00
_cell.angle_gamma   90.00
#
_symmetry.space_group_name_H-M   'P 1'
#
loop_
_entity.id
_entity.type
_entity.pdbx_description
1 polymer ?
#
loop_
_entity_poly.entity_id
_entity_poly.type
_entity_poly.pdbx_seq_one_letter_code
_entity_poly.pdbx_strand_id
1 'polypeptide(L)'
;MYRRWTTLSTLSWGSLMPIYTNMAVLSIVYSVIAPFLLLRSTIGIGLFYVAYRYNVLYVTEADVDTRGLIYPQALKQLLSGVYLAETCLVGMLIVSKAARPAFLMAGLLALTILCHISLAKVLNPLLYSIPP
;
A
#
# COMPACT_ATOMS: atom_id res chain seq x y z
N MET A 1 -29.16 -0.15 26.62
CA MET A 1 -28.73 1.24 26.36
C MET A 1 -27.34 1.55 26.95
N TYR A 2 -27.01 1.09 28.17
CA TYR A 2 -25.68 1.24 28.80
C TYR A 2 -24.51 0.59 28.02
N ARG A 3 -24.72 -0.60 27.43
CA ARG A 3 -23.66 -1.32 26.69
C ARG A 3 -23.02 -0.53 25.55
N ARG A 4 -23.75 0.34 24.84
CA ARG A 4 -23.20 1.13 23.71
C ARG A 4 -22.19 2.19 24.16
N TRP A 5 -22.21 2.59 25.43
CA TRP A 5 -21.28 3.56 26.02
C TRP A 5 -20.08 2.89 26.70
N THR A 6 -20.16 1.58 26.93
CA THR A 6 -19.10 0.78 27.54
C THR A 6 -18.40 -0.16 26.55
N THR A 7 -18.95 -0.36 25.36
CA THR A 7 -18.31 -1.14 24.29
C THR A 7 -17.44 -0.22 23.45
N LEU A 8 -16.13 -0.46 23.47
CA LEU A 8 -15.17 0.20 22.61
C LEU A 8 -15.48 -0.11 21.15
N SER A 9 -15.38 0.90 20.28
CA SER A 9 -15.67 0.75 18.85
C SER A 9 -14.72 -0.26 18.22
N THR A 10 -15.26 -1.36 17.71
CA THR A 10 -14.47 -2.39 17.04
C THR A 10 -13.92 -1.86 15.71
N LEU A 11 -12.62 -2.00 15.52
CA LEU A 11 -11.93 -1.52 14.33
C LEU A 11 -12.14 -2.52 13.19
N SER A 12 -12.95 -2.15 12.19
CA SER A 12 -13.15 -2.98 10.99
C SER A 12 -11.94 -2.90 10.07
N TRP A 13 -10.98 -3.80 10.26
CA TRP A 13 -9.80 -3.95 9.41
C TRP A 13 -10.14 -4.13 7.92
N GLY A 14 -11.27 -4.79 7.62
CA GLY A 14 -11.71 -5.05 6.24
C GLY A 14 -12.15 -3.80 5.46
N SER A 15 -12.71 -2.80 6.14
CA SER A 15 -13.14 -1.56 5.49
C SER A 15 -12.02 -0.52 5.39
N LEU A 16 -11.17 -0.47 6.41
CA LEU A 16 -10.13 0.56 6.53
C LEU A 16 -8.91 0.26 5.65
N MET A 17 -8.51 -1.01 5.54
CA MET A 17 -7.38 -1.43 4.74
C MET A 17 -7.43 -0.97 3.27
N PRO A 18 -8.49 -1.25 2.48
CA PRO A 18 -8.53 -0.89 1.08
C PRO A 18 -8.49 0.63 0.85
N ILE A 19 -9.00 1.42 1.80
CA ILE A 19 -8.98 2.88 1.71
C ILE A 19 -7.53 3.39 1.83
N TYR A 20 -6.80 2.93 2.85
CA TYR A 20 -5.42 3.35 3.08
C TYR A 20 -4.46 2.86 2.00
N THR A 21 -4.62 1.61 1.54
CA THR A 21 -3.78 1.08 0.46
C THR A 21 -4.02 1.82 -0.85
N ASN A 22 -5.27 2.19 -1.18
CA ASN A 22 -5.57 3.00 -2.36
C ASN A 22 -4.98 4.41 -2.27
N MET A 23 -5.06 5.07 -1.10
CA MET A 23 -4.41 6.37 -0.90
C MET A 23 -2.89 6.28 -1.12
N ALA A 24 -2.25 5.21 -0.63
CA ALA A 24 -0.83 4.99 -0.83
C ALA A 24 -0.48 4.69 -2.30
N VAL A 25 -1.27 3.89 -3.00
CA VAL A 25 -1.09 3.60 -4.44
C VAL A 25 -1.22 4.88 -5.27
N LEU A 26 -2.24 5.72 -5.01
CA LEU A 26 -2.40 7.01 -5.68
C LEU A 26 -1.19 7.91 -5.44
N SER A 27 -0.70 7.98 -4.19
CA SER A 27 0.51 8.72 -3.84
C SER A 27 1.71 8.31 -4.69
N ILE A 28 1.91 7.00 -4.87
CA ILE A 28 3.03 6.45 -5.66
C ILE A 28 2.87 6.81 -7.15
N VAL A 29 1.68 6.63 -7.73
CA VAL A 29 1.46 6.91 -9.17
C VAL A 29 1.59 8.40 -9.48
N TYR A 30 1.01 9.27 -8.66
CA TYR A 30 1.08 10.73 -8.88
C TYR A 30 2.46 11.32 -8.61
N SER A 31 3.35 10.60 -7.92
CA SER A 31 4.75 11.01 -7.72
C SER A 31 5.49 11.29 -9.02
N VAL A 32 5.17 10.52 -10.06
CA VAL A 32 5.80 10.60 -11.39
C VAL A 32 5.22 11.75 -12.20
N ILE A 33 3.93 12.03 -12.04
CA ILE A 33 3.19 13.01 -12.87
C ILE A 33 3.38 14.43 -12.34
N ALA A 34 3.23 14.62 -11.01
CA ALA A 34 3.28 15.95 -10.41
C ALA A 34 3.85 15.89 -8.98
N PRO A 35 5.08 16.42 -8.76
CA PRO A 35 5.77 16.30 -7.48
C PRO A 35 5.09 17.08 -6.35
N PHE A 36 4.28 18.09 -6.66
CA PHE A 36 3.56 18.85 -5.62
C PHE A 36 2.47 18.03 -4.92
N LEU A 37 1.90 17.02 -5.61
CA LEU A 37 0.90 16.11 -5.04
C LEU A 37 1.50 15.19 -3.98
N LEU A 38 2.79 14.84 -4.10
CA LEU A 38 3.50 14.05 -3.09
C LEU A 38 3.51 14.74 -1.74
N LEU A 39 3.86 16.03 -1.72
CA LEU A 39 3.95 16.81 -0.48
C LEU A 39 2.60 16.78 0.27
N ARG A 40 1.50 17.00 -0.46
CA ARG A 40 0.17 16.99 0.16
C ARG A 40 -0.24 15.58 0.62
N SER A 41 0.14 14.56 -0.15
CA SER A 41 -0.11 13.16 0.19
C SER A 41 0.64 12.73 1.46
N THR A 42 1.93 13.08 1.59
CA THR A 42 2.73 12.80 2.79
C THR A 42 2.15 13.45 4.03
N ILE A 43 1.67 14.70 3.92
CA ILE A 43 1.00 15.40 5.03
C ILE A 43 -0.30 14.68 5.41
N GLY A 44 -1.11 14.28 4.43
CA GLY A 44 -2.36 13.56 4.66
C GLY A 44 -2.14 12.22 5.37
N ILE A 45 -1.31 11.36 4.79
CA ILE A 45 -0.98 10.03 5.35
C ILE A 45 -0.29 10.16 6.71
N GLY A 46 0.57 11.16 6.90
CA GLY A 46 1.24 11.43 8.17
C GLY A 46 0.26 11.78 9.30
N LEU A 47 -0.74 12.61 9.02
CA LEU A 47 -1.78 12.95 10.00
C LEU A 47 -2.66 11.73 10.33
N PHE A 48 -3.05 10.95 9.31
CA PHE A 48 -3.79 9.71 9.52
C PHE A 48 -2.99 8.70 10.35
N TYR A 49 -1.68 8.59 10.13
CA TYR A 49 -0.80 7.72 10.94
C TYR A 49 -0.85 8.08 12.43
N VAL A 50 -0.74 9.38 12.75
CA VAL A 50 -0.80 9.85 14.14
C VAL A 50 -2.19 9.59 14.74
N ALA A 51 -3.26 9.94 14.04
CA ALA A 51 -4.63 9.69 14.49
C ALA A 51 -4.91 8.20 14.72
N TYR A 52 -4.43 7.33 13.83
CA TYR A 52 -4.62 5.89 13.94
C TYR A 52 -3.81 5.30 15.11
N ARG A 53 -2.59 5.79 15.34
CA ARG A 53 -1.78 5.41 16.50
C ARG A 53 -2.50 5.70 17.81
N TYR A 54 -3.11 6.87 17.94
CA TYR A 54 -3.90 7.21 19.14
C TYR A 54 -5.16 6.33 19.27
N ASN A 55 -5.89 6.07 18.17
CA ASN A 55 -7.07 5.21 18.20
C ASN A 55 -6.75 3.76 18.60
N VAL A 56 -5.63 3.20 18.11
CA VAL A 56 -5.20 1.84 18.45
C VAL A 56 -4.74 1.72 19.91
N LEU A 57 -4.08 2.75 20.46
CA LEU A 57 -3.55 2.70 21.84
C LEU A 57 -4.60 2.93 22.93
N TYR A 58 -5.64 3.74 22.67
CA TYR A 58 -6.54 4.22 23.71
C TYR A 58 -8.03 3.89 23.50
N VAL A 59 -8.45 3.50 22.29
CA VAL A 59 -9.89 3.43 21.92
C VAL A 59 -10.30 2.10 21.29
N THR A 60 -9.36 1.25 20.86
CA THR A 60 -9.68 0.05 20.09
C THR A 60 -9.60 -1.21 20.94
N GLU A 61 -10.68 -1.98 21.01
CA GLU A 61 -10.63 -3.41 21.37
C GLU A 61 -10.52 -4.24 20.08
N ALA A 62 -9.45 -5.02 19.97
CA ALA A 62 -9.20 -5.88 18.82
C ALA A 62 -10.04 -7.17 18.93
N ASP A 63 -11.25 -7.15 18.36
CA ASP A 63 -12.18 -8.28 18.33
C ASP A 63 -11.69 -9.44 17.42
N VAL A 64 -10.86 -9.11 16.42
CA VAL A 64 -10.30 -10.08 15.46
C VAL A 64 -8.77 -9.91 15.39
N ASP A 65 -8.05 -10.88 15.93
CA ASP A 65 -6.59 -10.96 15.80
C ASP A 65 -6.22 -11.48 14.41
N THR A 66 -5.74 -10.59 13.56
CA THR A 66 -5.37 -10.92 12.17
C THR A 66 -3.96 -11.51 12.05
N ARG A 67 -3.26 -11.78 13.16
CA ARG A 67 -1.94 -12.46 13.23
C ARG A 67 -0.89 -11.92 12.23
N GLY A 68 -1.03 -10.67 11.78
CA GLY A 68 -0.15 -10.06 10.78
C GLY A 68 -0.44 -10.40 9.31
N LEU A 69 -1.48 -11.18 9.01
CA LEU A 69 -1.91 -11.53 7.63
C LEU A 69 -2.36 -10.30 6.80
N ILE A 70 -2.58 -9.18 7.47
CA ILE A 70 -2.86 -7.88 6.88
C ILE A 70 -1.68 -7.34 6.06
N TYR A 71 -0.45 -7.49 6.56
CA TYR A 71 0.76 -6.96 5.94
C TYR A 71 0.98 -7.46 4.51
N PRO A 72 0.92 -8.78 4.22
CA PRO A 72 1.16 -9.27 2.87
C PRO A 72 0.10 -8.84 1.86
N GLN A 73 -1.15 -8.65 2.30
CA GLN A 73 -2.21 -8.17 1.42
C GLN A 73 -2.00 -6.71 1.04
N ALA A 74 -1.64 -5.86 2.01
CA ALA A 74 -1.29 -4.46 1.74
C ALA A 74 -0.06 -4.34 0.83
N LEU A 75 0.95 -5.17 1.04
CA LEU A 75 2.18 -5.18 0.25
C LEU A 75 1.93 -5.53 -1.22
N LYS A 76 1.06 -6.51 -1.50
CA LYS A 76 0.63 -6.84 -2.87
C LYS A 76 -0.04 -5.66 -3.56
N GLN A 77 -0.87 -4.90 -2.84
CA GLN A 77 -1.56 -3.74 -3.37
C GLN A 77 -0.63 -2.53 -3.58
N LEU A 78 0.39 -2.34 -2.73
CA LEU A 78 1.41 -1.31 -2.97
C LEU A 78 2.27 -1.65 -4.20
N LEU A 79 2.62 -2.92 -4.40
CA LEU A 79 3.39 -3.36 -5.56
C LEU A 79 2.64 -3.17 -6.87
N SER A 80 1.31 -3.38 -6.90
CA SER A 80 0.52 -3.03 -8.09
C SER A 80 0.54 -1.53 -8.39
N GLY A 81 0.59 -0.68 -7.37
CA GLY A 81 0.82 0.76 -7.53
C GLY A 81 2.19 1.11 -8.13
N VAL A 82 3.25 0.41 -7.72
CA VAL A 82 4.60 0.58 -8.31
C VAL A 82 4.61 0.18 -9.79
N TYR A 83 3.99 -0.94 -10.15
CA TYR A 83 3.86 -1.33 -11.56
C TYR A 83 3.13 -0.29 -12.41
N LEU A 84 2.06 0.31 -11.87
CA LEU A 84 1.36 1.41 -12.54
C LEU A 84 2.24 2.64 -12.71
N ALA A 85 3.03 3.01 -11.69
CA ALA A 85 3.95 4.13 -11.78
C ALA A 85 5.07 3.90 -12.83
N GLU A 86 5.66 2.71 -12.86
CA GLU A 86 6.70 2.35 -13.84
C GLU A 86 6.17 2.32 -15.27
N THR A 87 5.01 1.71 -15.50
CA THR A 87 4.36 1.68 -16.83
C THR A 87 3.98 3.09 -17.30
N CYS A 88 3.51 3.96 -16.41
CA CYS A 88 3.26 5.37 -16.71
C CYS A 88 4.55 6.09 -17.13
N LEU A 89 5.66 5.85 -16.42
CA LEU A 89 6.95 6.48 -16.70
C LEU A 89 7.53 6.01 -18.04
N VAL A 90 7.44 4.71 -18.34
CA VAL A 90 7.79 4.16 -19.67
C VAL A 90 6.96 4.81 -20.76
N GLY A 91 5.63 4.94 -20.55
CA GLY A 91 4.74 5.62 -21.50
C GLY A 91 5.15 7.07 -21.78
N MET A 92 5.50 7.84 -20.75
CA MET A 92 5.92 9.24 -20.89
C MET A 92 7.25 9.37 -21.65
N LEU A 93 8.20 8.44 -21.46
CA LEU A 93 9.48 8.44 -22.16
C LEU A 93 9.36 8.08 -23.65
N ILE A 94 8.41 7.21 -24.01
CA ILE A 94 8.10 6.88 -25.41
C ILE A 94 7.59 8.13 -26.14
N VAL A 95 6.67 8.88 -25.53
CA VAL A 95 6.15 10.15 -26.09
C VAL A 95 7.26 11.19 -26.26
N SER A 96 8.21 11.24 -25.34
CA SER A 96 9.37 12.15 -25.37
C SER A 96 10.45 11.76 -26.41
N LYS A 97 10.23 10.72 -27.24
CA LYS A 97 11.19 10.21 -28.25
C LYS A 97 12.57 9.82 -27.68
N ALA A 98 12.65 9.53 -26.39
CA ALA A 98 13.90 9.17 -25.72
C ALA A 98 14.08 7.63 -25.68
N ALA A 99 14.50 7.04 -26.80
CA ALA A 99 14.57 5.58 -26.97
C ALA A 99 15.56 4.87 -26.02
N ARG A 100 16.72 5.48 -25.76
CA ARG A 100 17.74 4.93 -24.85
C ARG A 100 17.27 4.79 -23.40
N PRO A 101 16.73 5.84 -22.74
CA PRO A 101 16.22 5.72 -21.38
C PRO A 101 14.94 4.87 -21.27
N ALA A 102 14.12 4.79 -22.33
CA ALA A 102 12.95 3.91 -22.34
C ALA A 102 13.35 2.42 -22.22
N PHE A 103 14.41 1.99 -22.90
CA PHE A 103 14.91 0.60 -22.79
C PHE A 103 15.43 0.28 -21.39
N LEU A 104 16.15 1.23 -20.76
CA LEU A 104 16.64 1.06 -19.40
C LEU A 104 15.49 0.99 -18.37
N MET A 105 14.43 1.79 -18.56
CA MET A 105 13.22 1.72 -17.73
C MET A 105 12.42 0.42 -17.93
N ALA A 106 12.36 -0.11 -19.15
CA ALA A 106 11.76 -1.43 -19.40
C ALA A 106 12.55 -2.55 -18.69
N GLY A 107 13.88 -2.44 -18.63
CA GLY A 107 14.74 -3.34 -17.85
C GLY A 107 14.47 -3.26 -16.34
N LEU A 108 14.26 -2.05 -15.81
CA LEU A 108 13.86 -1.84 -14.42
C LEU A 108 12.52 -2.50 -14.10
N LEU A 109 11.53 -2.37 -14.98
CA LEU A 109 10.22 -3.02 -14.83
C LEU A 109 10.37 -4.55 -14.73
N ALA A 110 11.23 -5.15 -15.55
CA ALA A 110 11.53 -6.58 -15.46
C ALA A 110 12.17 -6.97 -14.11
N LEU A 111 13.05 -6.12 -13.56
CA LEU A 111 13.62 -6.33 -12.23
C LEU A 111 12.55 -6.24 -11.13
N THR A 112 11.61 -5.30 -11.23
CA THR A 112 10.48 -5.17 -10.32
C THR A 112 9.60 -6.42 -10.33
N ILE A 113 9.40 -7.04 -11.51
CA ILE A 113 8.74 -8.35 -11.64
C ILE A 113 9.50 -9.46 -10.91
N LEU A 114 10.82 -9.52 -11.07
CA LEU A 114 11.66 -10.51 -10.39
C LEU A 114 11.63 -10.33 -8.86
N CYS A 115 11.65 -9.09 -8.37
CA CYS A 115 11.49 -8.78 -6.95
C CYS A 115 10.12 -9.21 -6.43
N HIS A 116 9.04 -8.97 -7.18
CA HIS A 116 7.70 -9.39 -6.80
C HIS A 116 7.57 -10.91 -6.70
N ILE A 117 8.15 -11.65 -7.65
CA ILE A 117 8.16 -13.12 -7.61
C ILE A 117 8.95 -13.62 -6.40
N SER A 118 10.12 -13.03 -6.14
CA SER A 118 10.95 -13.38 -4.97
C SER A 118 10.22 -13.14 -3.66
N LEU A 119 9.54 -11.99 -3.56
CA LEU A 119 8.75 -11.63 -2.40
C LEU A 119 7.54 -12.55 -2.22
N ALA A 120 6.82 -12.87 -3.30
CA ALA A 120 5.69 -13.80 -3.26
C ALA A 120 6.13 -15.19 -2.78
N LYS A 121 7.30 -15.67 -3.21
CA LYS A 121 7.86 -16.95 -2.76
C LYS A 121 8.17 -16.98 -1.26
N VAL A 122 8.67 -15.89 -0.69
CA VAL A 122 8.98 -15.79 0.75
C VAL A 122 7.71 -15.59 1.59
N LEU A 123 6.73 -14.89 1.04
CA LEU A 123 5.52 -14.51 1.76
C LEU A 123 4.46 -15.63 1.77
N ASN A 124 4.33 -16.38 0.67
CA ASN A 124 3.40 -17.51 0.57
C ASN A 124 3.52 -18.57 1.69
N PRO A 125 4.72 -19.04 2.10
CA PRO A 125 4.83 -20.00 3.21
C PRO A 125 4.37 -19.39 4.54
N LEU A 126 4.53 -18.07 4.74
CA LEU A 126 4.08 -17.38 5.95
C LEU A 126 2.55 -17.20 6.01
N LEU A 127 1.87 -17.11 4.86
CA LEU A 127 0.40 -17.10 4.82
C LEU A 127 -0.21 -18.50 4.99
N TYR A 128 0.41 -19.54 4.43
CA TYR A 128 -0.12 -20.90 4.44
C TYR A 128 0.24 -21.71 5.70
N SER A 129 1.23 -21.26 6.49
CA SER A 129 1.62 -21.93 7.74
C SER A 129 0.68 -21.68 8.93
N ILE A 130 -0.29 -20.76 8.79
CA ILE A 130 -1.26 -20.41 9.83
C ILE A 130 -2.64 -20.85 9.34
N PRO A 131 -3.20 -21.98 9.81
CA PRO A 131 -4.58 -22.32 9.51
C PRO A 131 -5.52 -21.24 10.08
N PRO A 132 -6.68 -21.00 9.42
CA PRO A 132 -7.63 -19.95 9.81
C PRO A 132 -8.20 -20.16 11.21
#